data_AF-A0A5C9E1B4-F1
#
_entry.id   AF-A0A5C9E1B4-F1
#
_cell.length_a   1.000
_cell.length_b   1.000
_cell.length_c   1.000
_cell.angle_alpha   90.00
_cell.angle_beta   90.00
_cell.angle_gamma   90.00
#
_symmetry.space_group_name_H-M   'P 1'
#
loop_
_entity.id
_entity.type
_entity.pdbx_description
1 polymer ?
#
loop_
_entity_poly.entity_id
_entity_poly.type
_entity_poly.pdbx_seq_one_letter_code
_entity_poly.pdbx_strand_id
1 'polypeptide(L)'
;MMKGRILVITILVMSSIFPIMHQQSFGEKQFIKDFNTSQETNMALYFDGSDEVVVQDDSSLNPTEEITAMAWIKATDWAGNRRILEKSYRFIDEGNMEFGASTNGHAETPLPPANEWVHVVGTFDRTDTEIFYNGELQVSASTPGDFMTSDVILCIGNKPHSTYSGD
;
A
#
# COMPACT_ATOMS: atom_id res chain seq x y z
N MET A 1 0.89 -12.22 9.47
CA MET A 1 2.12 -11.57 9.92
C MET A 1 3.10 -11.52 8.75
N MET A 2 3.41 -10.33 8.22
CA MET A 2 4.35 -10.17 7.10
C MET A 2 5.79 -10.30 7.61
N LYS A 3 6.61 -11.12 6.93
CA LYS A 3 8.07 -11.09 7.09
C LYS A 3 8.67 -10.42 5.87
N GLY A 4 9.39 -9.33 6.05
CA GLY A 4 9.92 -8.59 4.90
C GLY A 4 10.33 -7.17 5.20
N ARG A 5 10.90 -6.51 4.18
CA ARG A 5 11.18 -5.08 4.22
C ARG A 5 10.09 -4.33 3.48
N ILE A 6 9.59 -3.23 4.04
CA ILE A 6 8.79 -2.24 3.33
C ILE A 6 9.60 -0.95 3.30
N LEU A 7 9.84 -0.44 2.10
CA LEU A 7 10.50 0.83 1.88
C LEU A 7 9.45 1.79 1.30
N VAL A 8 9.12 2.82 2.07
CA VAL A 8 8.23 3.91 1.67
C VAL A 8 6.80 3.42 1.36
N ILE A 9 5.86 3.70 2.26
CA ILE A 9 4.44 3.72 1.92
C ILE A 9 4.07 5.17 1.70
N THR A 10 3.67 5.49 0.48
CA THR A 10 3.04 6.78 0.18
C THR A 10 1.56 6.50 -0.05
N ILE A 11 0.71 6.98 0.85
CA ILE A 11 -0.73 7.00 0.63
C ILE A 11 -1.04 8.37 0.04
N LEU A 12 -1.40 8.39 -1.23
CA LEU A 12 -1.83 9.61 -1.91
C LEU A 12 -3.34 9.54 -2.06
N VAL A 13 -4.04 10.43 -1.37
CA VAL A 13 -5.41 10.80 -1.74
C VAL A 13 -5.28 11.83 -2.87
N MET A 14 -5.14 11.34 -4.10
CA MET A 14 -5.06 12.23 -5.26
C MET A 14 -6.47 12.68 -5.60
N SER A 15 -6.79 13.96 -5.45
CA SER A 15 -7.97 14.53 -6.11
C SER A 15 -7.62 14.79 -7.57
N SER A 16 -8.19 14.01 -8.51
CA SER A 16 -8.08 14.04 -9.99
C SER A 16 -6.90 14.78 -10.67
N ILE A 17 -6.31 14.08 -11.67
CA ILE A 17 -5.28 14.47 -12.67
C ILE A 17 -3.93 13.79 -12.41
N PHE A 18 -3.73 12.63 -13.03
CA PHE A 18 -2.42 12.00 -13.23
C PHE A 18 -1.63 12.74 -14.33
N PRO A 19 -0.42 13.27 -14.05
CA PRO A 19 0.66 13.14 -15.00
C PRO A 19 1.28 11.75 -14.82
N ILE A 20 1.51 11.08 -15.95
CA ILE A 20 2.26 9.84 -16.09
C ILE A 20 3.52 9.93 -15.22
N MET A 21 3.55 9.17 -14.13
CA MET A 21 4.79 8.96 -13.37
C MET A 21 5.71 8.14 -14.26
N HIS A 22 6.55 8.84 -15.02
CA HIS A 22 7.78 8.25 -15.53
C HIS A 22 8.45 7.56 -14.35
N GLN A 23 8.55 6.23 -14.48
CA GLN A 23 9.48 5.38 -13.77
C GLN A 23 10.72 6.21 -13.43
N GLN A 24 10.96 6.45 -12.15
CA GLN A 24 12.27 6.93 -11.74
C GLN A 24 13.23 5.77 -12.03
N SER A 25 13.74 5.78 -13.27
CA SER A 25 14.97 5.11 -13.63
C SER A 25 16.01 5.59 -12.64
N PHE A 26 16.53 4.69 -11.80
CA PHE A 26 17.75 4.94 -11.05
C PHE A 26 18.92 4.92 -12.05
N GLY A 27 18.95 5.96 -12.87
CA GLY A 27 20.01 6.29 -13.81
C GLY A 27 20.92 7.35 -13.22
N GLU A 28 22.21 7.02 -13.23
CA GLU A 28 23.41 7.79 -12.92
C GLU A 28 23.29 9.35 -12.87
N LYS A 29 23.50 9.90 -11.66
CA LYS A 29 24.05 11.24 -11.28
C LYS A 29 23.88 12.45 -12.24
N GLN A 30 23.19 13.51 -11.81
CA GLN A 30 23.77 14.78 -11.26
C GLN A 30 22.78 15.98 -11.12
N PHE A 31 22.68 16.48 -9.87
CA PHE A 31 22.60 17.88 -9.35
C PHE A 31 21.46 18.87 -9.69
N ILE A 32 20.71 19.28 -8.64
CA ILE A 32 20.62 20.66 -8.11
C ILE A 32 20.52 20.56 -6.56
N LYS A 33 21.62 20.76 -5.83
CA LYS A 33 21.94 21.91 -4.95
C LYS A 33 20.87 22.30 -3.93
N ASP A 34 21.14 21.87 -2.69
CA ASP A 34 20.75 22.46 -1.40
C ASP A 34 19.69 21.71 -0.57
N PHE A 35 20.01 20.47 -0.20
CA PHE A 35 19.65 19.91 1.10
C PHE A 35 20.89 19.31 1.77
N ASN A 36 21.52 20.09 2.65
CA ASN A 36 22.75 19.74 3.34
C ASN A 36 22.42 19.14 4.72
N THR A 37 22.06 17.85 4.76
CA THR A 37 22.31 16.96 5.92
C THR A 37 22.53 15.54 5.41
N SER A 38 23.74 15.04 5.65
CA SER A 38 24.25 13.72 5.28
C SER A 38 23.42 12.55 5.83
N GLN A 39 22.68 11.85 4.96
CA GLN A 39 22.54 10.39 4.89
C GLN A 39 21.37 10.07 3.95
N GLU A 40 21.65 9.64 2.71
CA GLU A 40 20.69 8.78 2.01
C GLU A 40 20.70 7.43 2.73
N THR A 41 19.99 7.36 3.86
CA THR A 41 19.72 6.09 4.52
C THR A 41 18.71 5.34 3.69
N ASN A 42 19.02 4.09 3.33
CA ASN A 42 18.04 3.09 2.94
C ASN A 42 16.93 3.01 4.00
N MET A 43 15.84 3.78 3.87
CA MET A 43 14.76 3.90 4.87
C MET A 43 13.75 2.75 4.78
N ALA A 44 14.24 1.52 4.66
CA ALA A 44 13.38 0.35 4.66
C ALA A 44 13.15 -0.12 6.10
N LEU A 45 11.89 -0.20 6.51
CA LEU A 45 11.52 -0.86 7.76
C LEU A 45 11.45 -2.35 7.52
N TYR A 46 12.01 -3.14 8.43
CA TYR A 46 11.83 -4.58 8.44
C TYR A 46 10.69 -4.91 9.39
N PHE A 47 9.74 -5.69 8.91
CA PHE A 47 8.62 -6.21 9.69
C PHE A 47 8.88 -7.71 9.88
N ASP A 48 9.04 -8.13 11.13
CA ASP A 48 9.30 -9.53 11.48
C ASP A 48 8.01 -10.37 11.64
N GLY A 49 6.87 -9.70 11.54
CA GLY A 49 5.54 -10.26 11.72
C GLY A 49 4.85 -9.87 13.03
N SER A 50 5.59 -9.34 14.00
CA SER A 50 5.08 -8.77 15.24
C SER A 50 5.17 -7.24 15.24
N ASP A 51 6.10 -6.69 14.46
CA ASP A 51 6.24 -5.25 14.27
C ASP A 51 5.08 -4.64 13.48
N GLU A 52 4.74 -3.39 13.81
CA GLU A 52 3.82 -2.56 13.05
C GLU A 52 4.21 -1.09 13.14
N VAL A 53 3.83 -0.31 12.12
CA VAL A 53 3.76 1.14 12.23
C VAL A 53 2.30 1.52 12.37
N VAL A 54 2.00 2.22 13.46
CA VAL A 54 0.66 2.72 13.76
C VAL A 54 0.56 4.19 13.37
N VAL A 55 -0.43 4.50 12.53
CA VAL A 55 -0.82 5.87 12.21
C VAL A 55 -2.20 6.11 12.85
N GLN A 56 -2.27 7.13 13.72
CA GLN A 56 -3.52 7.48 14.38
C GLN A 56 -4.59 7.84 13.35
N ASP A 57 -5.85 7.61 13.71
CA ASP A 57 -6.96 7.99 12.84
C ASP A 57 -6.94 9.50 12.57
N ASP A 58 -7.24 9.85 11.32
CA ASP A 58 -7.36 11.20 10.84
C ASP A 58 -8.35 11.22 9.67
N SER A 59 -9.17 12.27 9.57
CA SER A 59 -10.11 12.44 8.47
C SER A 59 -9.46 12.42 7.08
N SER A 60 -8.20 12.84 6.97
CA SER A 60 -7.40 12.78 5.73
C SER A 60 -7.07 11.35 5.29
N LEU A 61 -7.17 10.37 6.18
CA LEU A 61 -6.99 8.95 5.90
C LEU A 61 -8.31 8.22 5.61
N ASN A 62 -9.40 8.96 5.41
CA ASN A 62 -10.74 8.45 5.16
C ASN A 62 -11.27 8.87 3.76
N PRO A 63 -10.59 8.48 2.65
CA PRO A 63 -11.07 8.82 1.31
C PRO A 63 -12.36 8.08 0.95
N THR A 64 -13.33 8.81 0.41
CA THR A 64 -14.66 8.31 0.03
C THR A 64 -14.93 8.36 -1.47
N GLU A 65 -14.02 8.87 -2.31
CA GLU A 65 -14.13 8.92 -3.79
C GLU A 65 -12.97 8.19 -4.48
N GLU A 66 -11.74 8.53 -4.17
CA GLU A 66 -10.60 7.90 -4.81
C GLU A 66 -9.45 7.69 -3.83
N ILE A 67 -8.66 6.65 -4.07
CA ILE A 67 -7.43 6.42 -3.32
C ILE A 67 -6.38 5.77 -4.20
N THR A 68 -5.14 6.18 -4.01
CA THR A 68 -3.97 5.43 -4.44
C THR A 68 -3.09 5.11 -3.25
N ALA A 69 -2.85 3.83 -2.99
CA ALA A 69 -1.89 3.37 -2.01
C ALA A 69 -0.72 2.68 -2.71
N MET A 70 0.51 3.06 -2.39
CA MET A 70 1.70 2.50 -3.04
C MET A 70 2.83 2.25 -2.05
N ALA A 71 3.59 1.19 -2.31
CA ALA A 71 4.75 0.81 -1.51
C ALA A 71 5.81 0.09 -2.34
N TRP A 72 7.10 0.28 -2.00
CA TRP A 72 8.09 -0.74 -2.36
C TRP A 72 8.12 -1.80 -1.27
N ILE A 73 7.98 -3.06 -1.66
CA ILE A 73 8.01 -4.20 -0.74
C ILE A 73 9.03 -5.23 -1.17
N LYS A 74 9.60 -5.92 -0.18
CA LYS A 74 10.36 -7.14 -0.35
C LYS A 74 9.92 -8.14 0.70
N ALA A 75 8.93 -8.95 0.36
CA ALA A 75 8.46 -10.03 1.22
C ALA A 75 9.49 -11.17 1.21
N THR A 76 9.84 -11.75 2.36
CA THR A 76 10.77 -12.91 2.40
C THR A 76 10.12 -14.19 1.90
N ASP A 77 8.79 -14.25 1.97
CA ASP A 77 7.91 -15.32 1.50
C ASP A 77 6.47 -14.78 1.41
N TRP A 78 5.46 -15.64 1.28
CA TRP A 78 4.03 -15.27 1.35
C TRP A 78 3.21 -16.25 2.21
N ALA A 79 3.83 -16.92 3.18
CA ALA A 79 3.10 -17.84 4.06
C ALA A 79 2.20 -17.10 5.06
N GLY A 80 0.91 -17.43 5.09
CA GLY A 80 -0.06 -16.91 6.05
C GLY A 80 -0.64 -15.54 5.67
N ASN A 81 -1.42 -14.95 6.57
CA ASN A 81 -2.16 -13.71 6.31
C ASN A 81 -1.23 -12.48 6.45
N ARG A 82 -0.73 -11.90 5.34
CA ARG A 82 0.23 -10.77 5.38
C ARG A 82 -0.49 -9.46 5.08
N ARG A 83 -0.03 -8.39 5.71
CA ARG A 83 -0.57 -7.04 5.57
C ARG A 83 0.57 -6.11 5.22
N ILE A 84 0.45 -5.41 4.10
CA ILE A 84 1.34 -4.30 3.78
C ILE A 84 0.79 -3.06 4.47
N LEU A 85 -0.51 -2.81 4.33
CA LEU A 85 -1.25 -1.76 5.03
C LEU A 85 -2.71 -2.16 5.23
N GLU A 86 -3.35 -1.68 6.28
CA GLU A 86 -4.76 -1.94 6.57
C GLU A 86 -5.42 -0.80 7.36
N LYS A 87 -6.57 -0.35 6.85
CA LYS A 87 -7.63 0.48 7.46
C LYS A 87 -8.96 -0.02 6.87
N SER A 88 -9.93 0.87 6.56
CA SER A 88 -11.13 0.52 5.77
C SER A 88 -10.79 0.07 4.35
N TYR A 89 -9.57 0.36 3.88
CA TYR A 89 -8.92 -0.18 2.69
C TYR A 89 -7.65 -0.94 3.09
N ARG A 90 -7.29 -1.96 2.31
CA ARG A 90 -6.25 -2.91 2.72
C ARG A 90 -5.44 -3.41 1.52
N PHE A 91 -4.13 -3.58 1.71
CA PHE A 91 -3.24 -4.22 0.75
C PHE A 91 -2.65 -5.46 1.41
N ILE A 92 -3.13 -6.64 1.01
CA ILE A 92 -3.05 -7.85 1.83
C ILE A 92 -2.80 -9.11 1.02
N ASP A 93 -2.29 -10.14 1.69
CA ASP A 93 -2.20 -11.51 1.18
C ASP A 93 -3.23 -12.40 1.89
N GLU A 94 -4.18 -12.93 1.11
CA GLU A 94 -5.13 -13.99 1.51
C GLU A 94 -5.03 -15.21 0.56
N GLY A 95 -3.84 -15.48 0.03
CA GLY A 95 -3.58 -16.48 -1.02
C GLY A 95 -3.37 -15.86 -2.40
N ASN A 96 -3.96 -14.68 -2.61
CA ASN A 96 -3.64 -13.73 -3.65
C ASN A 96 -3.29 -12.39 -3.01
N MET A 97 -2.63 -11.52 -3.77
CA MET A 97 -2.52 -10.13 -3.39
C MET A 97 -3.85 -9.43 -3.64
N GLU A 98 -4.40 -8.82 -2.61
CA GLU A 98 -5.64 -8.05 -2.67
C GLU A 98 -5.39 -6.57 -2.40
N PHE A 99 -6.11 -5.74 -3.13
CA PHE A 99 -6.30 -4.34 -2.78
C PHE A 99 -7.79 -3.99 -2.89
N GLY A 100 -8.29 -3.21 -1.94
CA GLY A 100 -9.66 -2.72 -1.95
C GLY A 100 -10.19 -2.44 -0.56
N ALA A 101 -11.48 -2.12 -0.47
CA ALA A 101 -12.17 -1.99 0.81
C ALA A 101 -12.68 -3.34 1.30
N SER A 102 -12.68 -3.52 2.62
CA SER A 102 -13.20 -4.75 3.23
C SER A 102 -14.68 -5.01 2.92
N THR A 103 -15.46 -3.97 2.59
CA THR A 103 -16.92 -4.05 2.40
C THR A 103 -17.43 -3.72 0.99
N ASN A 104 -16.60 -3.14 0.10
CA ASN A 104 -17.04 -2.62 -1.19
C ASN A 104 -16.36 -3.30 -2.40
N GLY A 105 -15.86 -4.51 -2.19
CA GLY A 105 -15.12 -5.28 -3.18
C GLY A 105 -13.62 -4.99 -3.19
N HIS A 106 -12.89 -5.87 -3.83
CA HIS A 106 -11.44 -5.80 -3.98
C HIS A 106 -11.04 -6.31 -5.37
N ALA A 107 -9.87 -5.89 -5.82
CA ALA A 107 -9.15 -6.56 -6.88
C ALA A 107 -8.21 -7.61 -6.26
N GLU A 108 -8.01 -8.72 -6.95
CA GLU A 108 -7.06 -9.75 -6.55
C GLU A 108 -6.17 -10.16 -7.74
N THR A 109 -4.91 -10.46 -7.44
CA THR A 109 -3.94 -10.91 -8.44
C THR A 109 -2.93 -11.85 -7.80
N PRO A 110 -2.24 -12.73 -8.56
CA PRO A 110 -1.18 -13.54 -7.99
C PRO A 110 -0.15 -12.73 -7.19
N LEU A 111 0.35 -13.33 -6.12
CA LEU A 111 1.36 -12.72 -5.26
C LEU A 111 2.64 -12.42 -6.06
N PRO A 112 3.30 -11.27 -5.83
CA PRO A 112 4.52 -10.95 -6.54
C PRO A 112 5.69 -11.83 -6.06
N PRO A 113 6.80 -11.92 -6.80
CA PRO A 113 7.94 -12.75 -6.41
C PRO A 113 8.45 -12.44 -5.00
N ALA A 114 8.68 -13.48 -4.20
CA ALA A 114 9.32 -13.34 -2.90
C ALA A 114 10.82 -13.04 -3.07
N ASN A 115 11.42 -12.38 -2.07
CA ASN A 115 12.83 -11.98 -1.99
C ASN A 115 13.28 -10.96 -3.04
N GLU A 116 12.35 -10.35 -3.77
CA GLU A 116 12.60 -9.28 -4.73
C GLU A 116 11.91 -7.99 -4.29
N TRP A 117 12.49 -6.85 -4.67
CA TRP A 117 11.82 -5.56 -4.48
C TRP A 117 10.79 -5.39 -5.59
N VAL A 118 9.54 -5.15 -5.19
CA VAL A 118 8.43 -4.91 -6.10
C VAL A 118 7.73 -3.63 -5.67
N HIS A 119 7.51 -2.72 -6.62
CA HIS A 119 6.66 -1.57 -6.42
C HIS A 119 5.21 -2.00 -6.61
N VAL A 120 4.43 -2.02 -5.53
CA VAL A 120 3.01 -2.35 -5.57
C VAL A 120 2.19 -1.09 -5.48
N VAL A 121 1.15 -1.00 -6.31
CA VAL A 121 0.21 0.12 -6.33
C VAL A 121 -1.20 -0.42 -6.38
N GLY A 122 -2.06 0.09 -5.51
CA GLY A 122 -3.49 -0.15 -5.53
C GLY A 122 -4.23 1.17 -5.80
N THR A 123 -5.15 1.17 -6.75
CA THR A 123 -5.99 2.34 -7.08
C THR A 123 -7.45 1.99 -6.96
N PHE A 124 -8.26 3.01 -6.69
CA PHE A 124 -9.71 2.91 -6.65
C PHE A 124 -10.32 4.26 -7.04
N ASP A 125 -11.37 4.28 -7.88
CA ASP A 125 -11.94 5.51 -8.48
C ASP A 125 -13.50 5.60 -8.52
N ARG A 126 -14.18 4.82 -7.70
CA ARG A 126 -15.66 4.60 -7.64
C ARG A 126 -16.26 3.72 -8.70
N THR A 127 -15.46 3.29 -9.66
CA THR A 127 -15.89 2.35 -10.67
C THR A 127 -15.10 1.06 -10.55
N ASP A 128 -13.77 1.17 -10.53
CA ASP A 128 -12.85 0.05 -10.60
C ASP A 128 -11.80 0.11 -9.48
N THR A 129 -11.36 -1.07 -9.05
CA THR A 129 -10.18 -1.26 -8.21
C THR A 129 -9.10 -1.89 -9.07
N GLU A 130 -7.89 -1.37 -9.03
CA GLU A 130 -6.78 -1.89 -9.84
C GLU A 130 -5.53 -2.16 -9.00
N ILE A 131 -4.74 -3.14 -9.44
CA ILE A 131 -3.44 -3.45 -8.84
C ILE A 131 -2.37 -3.42 -9.94
N PHE A 132 -1.26 -2.75 -9.64
CA PHE A 132 -0.08 -2.67 -10.50
C PHE A 132 1.16 -3.20 -9.78
N TYR A 133 2.01 -3.91 -10.53
CA TYR A 133 3.36 -4.28 -10.10
C TYR A 133 4.38 -3.62 -11.01
N ASN A 134 5.34 -2.89 -10.44
CA ASN A 134 6.39 -2.18 -11.17
C ASN A 134 5.86 -1.26 -12.29
N GLY A 135 4.64 -0.74 -12.13
CA GLY A 135 3.96 0.11 -13.11
C GLY A 135 3.14 -0.64 -14.17
N GLU A 136 3.12 -1.97 -14.15
CA GLU A 136 2.31 -2.79 -15.06
C GLU A 136 1.00 -3.22 -14.40
N LEU A 137 -0.13 -2.97 -15.07
CA LEU A 137 -1.45 -3.39 -14.62
C LEU A 137 -1.52 -4.92 -14.53
N GLN A 138 -1.87 -5.42 -13.35
CA GLN A 138 -2.04 -6.86 -13.10
C GLN A 138 -3.51 -7.27 -13.18
N VAL A 139 -4.39 -6.42 -12.65
CA VAL A 139 -5.84 -6.68 -12.60
C VAL A 139 -6.59 -5.36 -12.50
N SER A 140 -7.78 -5.33 -13.10
CA SER A 140 -8.79 -4.29 -12.93
C SER A 140 -10.12 -4.99 -12.63
N ALA A 141 -10.76 -4.65 -11.51
CA ALA A 141 -11.98 -5.29 -11.02
C ALA A 141 -13.07 -4.24 -10.79
N SER A 142 -14.25 -4.47 -11.38
CA SER A 142 -15.38 -3.56 -11.21
C SER A 142 -15.93 -3.61 -9.79
N THR A 143 -15.87 -2.47 -9.12
CA THR A 143 -16.17 -2.28 -7.68
C THR A 143 -16.93 -0.97 -7.47
N PRO A 144 -18.14 -0.83 -8.07
CA PRO A 144 -18.86 0.42 -8.04
C PRO A 144 -19.28 0.83 -6.62
N GLY A 145 -19.18 2.13 -6.33
CA GLY A 145 -19.68 2.75 -5.10
C GLY A 145 -18.60 3.23 -4.12
N ASP A 146 -19.05 3.89 -3.06
CA ASP A 146 -18.17 4.62 -2.14
C ASP A 146 -17.47 3.72 -1.11
N PHE A 147 -16.34 4.19 -0.61
CA PHE A 147 -15.59 3.53 0.44
C PHE A 147 -16.17 4.04 1.73
N MET A 148 -16.52 3.11 2.60
CA MET A 148 -16.91 3.48 3.94
C MET A 148 -15.68 4.00 4.69
N THR A 149 -15.87 5.15 5.32
CA THR A 149 -14.88 5.68 6.26
C THR A 149 -14.88 4.84 7.52
N SER A 150 -13.79 4.91 8.28
CA SER A 150 -13.68 4.18 9.54
C SER A 150 -12.81 4.97 10.51
N ASP A 151 -13.19 4.98 11.78
CA ASP A 151 -12.38 5.61 12.83
C ASP A 151 -11.27 4.67 13.35
N VAL A 152 -11.08 3.50 12.71
CA VAL A 152 -10.02 2.56 13.03
C VAL A 152 -8.66 3.12 12.59
N ILE A 153 -7.63 2.95 13.42
CA ILE A 153 -6.24 3.33 13.09
C ILE A 153 -5.76 2.68 11.79
N LEU A 154 -4.86 3.34 11.07
CA LEU A 154 -4.14 2.74 9.95
C LEU A 154 -2.90 2.01 10.49
N CYS A 155 -2.73 0.75 10.13
CA CYS A 155 -1.51 -0.01 10.42
C CYS A 155 -0.76 -0.37 9.15
N ILE A 156 0.57 -0.37 9.24
CA ILE A 156 1.50 -0.82 8.21
C ILE A 156 2.27 -2.03 8.76
N GLY A 157 2.36 -3.08 7.96
CA GLY A 157 3.05 -4.35 8.32
C GLY A 157 2.21 -5.33 9.15
N ASN A 158 1.09 -4.88 9.72
CA ASN A 158 0.17 -5.72 10.49
C ASN A 158 -1.27 -5.21 10.41
N LYS A 159 -2.22 -6.00 10.94
CA LYS A 159 -3.61 -5.58 11.09
C LYS A 159 -3.75 -4.61 12.27
N PRO A 160 -4.67 -3.62 12.22
CA PRO A 160 -5.01 -2.80 13.38
C PRO A 160 -5.34 -3.66 14.59
N HIS A 161 -4.71 -3.38 15.73
CA HIS A 161 -5.20 -3.89 17.01
C HIS A 161 -6.53 -3.19 17.29
N SER A 162 -7.62 -3.93 17.17
CA SER A 162 -8.94 -3.35 17.39
C SER A 162 -9.05 -2.86 18.85
N THR A 163 -9.36 -1.58 19.03
CA THR A 163 -9.98 -1.11 20.27
C THR A 163 -11.49 -1.39 20.27
N TYR A 164 -12.03 -1.88 19.15
CA TYR A 164 -13.43 -2.28 18.98
C TYR A 164 -13.54 -3.81 18.80
N SER A 165 -14.09 -4.47 19.81
CA SER A 165 -14.41 -5.91 19.76
C SER A 165 -15.56 -6.15 18.78
N GLY A 166 -15.28 -6.82 17.66
CA GLY A 166 -16.30 -7.24 16.71
C GLY A 166 -15.86 -8.30 15.70
N ASP A 167 -14.77 -9.03 15.99
CA ASP A 167 -14.48 -10.31 15.33
C ASP A 167 -15.42 -11.41 15.87
#